data_AF-A0A532DMF6-F1
#
_entry.id   AF-A0A532DMF6-F1
#
_cell.length_a   1.000
_cell.length_b   1.000
_cell.length_c   1.000
_cell.angle_alpha   90.00
_cell.angle_beta   90.00
_cell.angle_gamma   90.00
#
_symmetry.space_group_name_H-M   'P 1'
#
loop_
_entity.id
_entity.type
_entity.pdbx_description
1 polymer ?
#
loop_
_entity_poly.entity_id
_entity_poly.type
_entity_poly.pdbx_seq_one_letter_code
_entity_poly.pdbx_strand_id
1 'polypeptide(L)'
;MDPHTSYTLYGNRIFQDFEIRFLRKNWESEFRSRIFRSPSNWLRLWSPYFGRAHIFAELLDEALFDGQTFGDLVARHQRPLINLHASDMASLSRFEFNQRQFDVICSDLSQLPLSVAAASTSALPLLLSPISMINYAGQCGFQPPARLVEERPTAWGRQRANELRSYLDAKKRPYIHLLDGGLSDNVGMRSILETTALVGDLESTFQMLGAKKINKLVYLMVSAETAPDLNQYTLNEIPGLSRVSRALIDMPINRYSIDTLQLMHRAIQQWRVQLQQRPTGMSSVFAPDADIYFINASLTEVTDSEEEARLMNIATNMALTDEEVDHLLLAGSHLLRNDPEFQRLIRDLGNEALTTPMPSVTSQTP
;
A
#
# COMPACT_ATOMS: atom_id res chain seq x y z
N MET A 1 3.86 -8.50 4.44
CA MET A 1 2.60 -9.16 4.86
C MET A 1 1.78 -8.14 5.62
N ASP A 2 0.45 -8.11 5.45
CA ASP A 2 -0.39 -6.89 5.46
C ASP A 2 -1.09 -6.53 6.81
N PRO A 3 -0.47 -5.74 7.71
CA PRO A 3 -1.09 -5.30 8.95
C PRO A 3 -2.23 -4.30 8.74
N HIS A 4 -2.23 -3.55 7.64
CA HIS A 4 -3.20 -2.49 7.39
C HIS A 4 -4.59 -3.06 7.08
N THR A 5 -4.66 -4.17 6.33
CA THR A 5 -5.93 -4.90 6.12
C THR A 5 -6.46 -5.47 7.44
N SER A 6 -5.59 -6.06 8.24
CA SER A 6 -5.97 -6.60 9.56
C SER A 6 -6.47 -5.49 10.50
N TYR A 7 -5.85 -4.30 10.47
CA TYR A 7 -6.29 -3.16 11.28
C TYR A 7 -7.64 -2.63 10.79
N THR A 8 -7.85 -2.58 9.48
CA THR A 8 -9.14 -2.17 8.91
C THR A 8 -10.26 -3.13 9.33
N LEU A 9 -9.95 -4.42 9.45
CA LEU A 9 -10.91 -5.46 9.83
C LEU A 9 -11.15 -5.56 11.35
N TYR A 10 -10.13 -5.36 12.17
CA TYR A 10 -10.22 -5.62 13.62
C TYR A 10 -10.05 -4.40 14.51
N GLY A 11 -9.67 -3.25 13.95
CA GLY A 11 -9.34 -2.05 14.68
C GLY A 11 -8.26 -2.31 15.73
N ASN A 12 -8.47 -1.80 16.94
CA ASN A 12 -7.49 -1.87 18.03
C ASN A 12 -7.13 -3.30 18.47
N ARG A 13 -7.93 -4.31 18.13
CA ARG A 13 -7.57 -5.72 18.43
C ARG A 13 -6.27 -6.16 17.74
N ILE A 14 -5.87 -5.49 16.65
CA ILE A 14 -4.58 -5.76 16.01
C ILE A 14 -3.41 -5.67 17.01
N PHE A 15 -3.45 -4.71 17.93
CA PHE A 15 -2.36 -4.44 18.88
C PHE A 15 -2.24 -5.50 19.98
N GLN A 16 -3.17 -6.45 20.06
CA GLN A 16 -3.15 -7.56 21.01
C GLN A 16 -2.81 -8.87 20.28
N ASP A 17 -3.47 -9.10 19.15
CA ASP A 17 -3.49 -10.42 18.53
C ASP A 17 -2.47 -10.58 17.40
N PHE A 18 -2.15 -9.51 16.67
CA PHE A 18 -1.41 -9.61 15.40
C PHE A 18 0.03 -10.07 15.58
N GLU A 19 0.71 -9.58 16.63
CA GLU A 19 2.08 -9.98 16.90
C GLU A 19 2.19 -11.49 17.13
N ILE A 20 1.33 -12.03 18.00
CA ILE A 20 1.34 -13.44 18.39
C ILE A 20 0.76 -14.33 17.27
N ARG A 21 -0.36 -13.92 16.66
CA ARG A 21 -1.02 -14.71 15.62
C ARG A 21 -0.27 -14.70 14.31
N PHE A 22 0.57 -13.69 14.06
CA PHE A 22 1.13 -13.44 12.74
C PHE A 22 2.62 -13.10 12.73
N LEU A 23 3.08 -12.02 13.39
CA LEU A 23 4.46 -11.55 13.25
C LEU A 23 5.50 -12.57 13.72
N ARG A 24 5.24 -13.23 14.84
CA ARG A 24 6.15 -14.23 15.43
C ARG A 24 5.98 -15.63 14.86
N LYS A 25 5.11 -15.81 13.87
CA LYS A 25 4.91 -17.12 13.24
C LYS A 25 5.86 -17.31 12.06
N ASN A 26 6.40 -18.52 11.98
CA ASN A 26 7.21 -18.94 10.83
C ASN A 26 6.28 -19.36 9.66
N TRP A 27 5.84 -18.38 8.86
CA TRP A 27 4.99 -18.63 7.71
C TRP A 27 5.72 -19.36 6.59
N GLU A 28 7.04 -19.27 6.52
CA GLU A 28 7.84 -20.04 5.57
C GLU A 28 7.67 -21.55 5.78
N SER A 29 7.74 -22.00 7.04
CA SER A 29 7.52 -23.39 7.43
C SER A 29 6.06 -23.82 7.21
N GLU A 30 5.10 -22.98 7.59
CA GLU A 30 3.68 -23.26 7.40
C GLU A 30 3.32 -23.38 5.91
N PHE A 31 3.84 -22.47 5.08
CA PHE A 31 3.66 -22.49 3.62
C PHE A 31 4.27 -23.73 2.98
N ARG A 32 5.52 -24.08 3.36
CA ARG A 32 6.15 -25.33 2.90
C ARG A 32 5.36 -26.55 3.35
N SER A 33 4.91 -26.59 4.60
CA SER A 33 4.07 -27.66 5.14
C SER A 33 2.78 -27.82 4.32
N ARG A 34 2.08 -26.72 4.04
CA ARG A 34 0.84 -26.73 3.24
C ARG A 34 1.07 -27.22 1.80
N ILE A 35 2.20 -26.89 1.20
CA ILE A 35 2.57 -27.38 -0.13
C ILE A 35 2.93 -28.87 -0.07
N PHE A 36 3.86 -29.29 0.78
CA PHE A 36 4.46 -30.62 0.71
C PHE A 36 3.69 -31.72 1.45
N ARG A 37 2.88 -31.39 2.47
CA ARG A 37 2.14 -32.39 3.27
C ARG A 37 0.73 -32.68 2.74
N SER A 38 0.23 -31.88 1.80
CA SER A 38 -1.11 -32.05 1.23
C SER A 38 -1.03 -32.50 -0.23
N PRO A 39 -1.23 -33.81 -0.53
CA PRO A 39 -1.18 -34.31 -1.90
C PRO A 39 -2.21 -33.66 -2.84
N SER A 40 -3.35 -33.21 -2.31
CA SER A 40 -4.35 -32.47 -3.09
C SER A 40 -3.81 -31.14 -3.60
N ASN A 41 -2.96 -30.46 -2.83
CA ASN A 41 -2.30 -29.22 -3.27
C ASN A 41 -1.32 -29.47 -4.40
N TRP A 42 -0.72 -30.65 -4.51
CA TRP A 42 0.14 -30.97 -5.67
C TRP A 42 -0.68 -31.01 -6.94
N LEU A 43 -1.82 -31.72 -6.94
CA LEU A 43 -2.73 -31.76 -8.09
C LEU A 43 -3.22 -30.35 -8.47
N ARG A 44 -3.52 -29.51 -7.48
CA ARG A 44 -3.92 -28.12 -7.71
C ARG A 44 -2.79 -27.29 -8.33
N LEU A 45 -1.56 -27.41 -7.84
CA LEU A 45 -0.39 -26.70 -8.37
C LEU A 45 0.04 -27.15 -9.77
N TRP A 46 -0.43 -28.31 -10.24
CA TRP A 46 -0.27 -28.74 -11.63
C TRP A 46 -1.24 -28.03 -12.59
N SER A 47 -2.31 -27.41 -12.08
CA SER A 47 -3.22 -26.61 -12.88
C SER A 47 -2.55 -25.32 -13.34
N PRO A 48 -2.73 -24.90 -14.61
CA PRO A 48 -2.25 -23.59 -15.06
C PRO A 48 -3.01 -22.42 -14.41
N TYR A 49 -4.14 -22.68 -13.73
CA TYR A 49 -5.00 -21.67 -13.12
C TYR A 49 -4.82 -21.53 -11.61
N PHE A 50 -3.99 -22.38 -10.99
CA PHE A 50 -3.78 -22.37 -9.55
C PHE A 50 -2.29 -22.46 -9.23
N GLY A 51 -1.84 -21.65 -8.26
CA GLY A 51 -0.42 -21.47 -8.01
C GLY A 51 -0.11 -21.14 -6.55
N ARG A 52 1.17 -20.98 -6.27
CA ARG A 52 1.71 -20.70 -4.93
C ARG A 52 1.05 -19.52 -4.21
N ALA A 53 0.71 -18.44 -4.92
CA ALA A 53 0.02 -17.31 -4.31
C ALA A 53 -1.42 -17.63 -3.89
N HIS A 54 -2.09 -18.61 -4.52
CA HIS A 54 -3.43 -19.02 -4.12
C HIS A 54 -3.40 -19.83 -2.81
N ILE A 55 -2.41 -20.71 -2.65
CA ILE A 55 -2.15 -21.38 -1.35
C ILE A 55 -1.82 -20.34 -0.28
N PHE A 56 -1.02 -19.33 -0.64
CA PHE A 56 -0.69 -18.25 0.28
C PHE A 56 -1.92 -17.42 0.67
N ALA A 57 -2.84 -17.15 -0.27
CA ALA A 57 -4.12 -16.51 0.01
C ALA A 57 -4.94 -17.33 1.01
N GLU A 58 -5.04 -18.66 0.85
CA GLU A 58 -5.74 -19.54 1.80
C GLU A 58 -5.15 -19.44 3.21
N LEU A 59 -3.81 -19.44 3.33
CA LEU A 59 -3.15 -19.30 4.63
C LEU A 59 -3.41 -17.93 5.26
N LEU A 60 -3.38 -16.85 4.47
CA LEU A 60 -3.73 -15.52 4.96
C LEU A 60 -5.19 -15.45 5.40
N ASP A 61 -6.08 -16.10 4.66
CA ASP A 61 -7.50 -16.16 4.98
C ASP A 61 -7.74 -16.83 6.34
N GLU A 62 -7.18 -18.04 6.53
CA GLU A 62 -7.28 -18.79 7.79
C GLU A 62 -6.60 -18.07 8.97
N ALA A 63 -5.55 -17.30 8.72
CA ALA A 63 -4.76 -16.67 9.76
C ALA A 63 -5.32 -15.32 10.21
N LEU A 64 -5.75 -14.51 9.24
CA LEU A 64 -5.99 -13.08 9.42
C LEU A 64 -7.37 -12.63 8.96
N PHE A 65 -7.95 -13.22 7.91
CA PHE A 65 -9.12 -12.61 7.28
C PHE A 65 -10.43 -13.34 7.52
N ASP A 66 -10.41 -14.59 7.98
CA ASP A 66 -11.60 -15.36 8.35
C ASP A 66 -12.71 -15.32 7.27
N GLY A 67 -12.31 -15.42 5.99
CA GLY A 67 -13.21 -15.39 4.82
C GLY A 67 -13.79 -14.02 4.46
N GLN A 68 -13.33 -12.94 5.09
CA GLN A 68 -13.87 -11.60 4.89
C GLN A 68 -13.48 -11.02 3.53
N THR A 69 -14.39 -10.23 2.97
CA THR A 69 -14.30 -9.60 1.65
C THR A 69 -14.21 -8.08 1.77
N PHE A 70 -13.92 -7.40 0.66
CA PHE A 70 -14.04 -5.94 0.61
C PHE A 70 -15.50 -5.47 0.85
N GLY A 71 -16.50 -6.28 0.50
CA GLY A 71 -17.91 -5.99 0.77
C GLY A 71 -18.17 -5.91 2.27
N ASP A 72 -17.56 -6.80 3.06
CA ASP A 72 -17.67 -6.78 4.52
C ASP A 72 -17.02 -5.54 5.14
N LEU A 73 -15.94 -5.02 4.55
CA LEU A 73 -15.33 -3.75 4.97
C LEU A 73 -16.26 -2.57 4.70
N VAL A 74 -16.87 -2.51 3.51
CA VAL A 74 -17.79 -1.43 3.12
C VAL A 74 -19.05 -1.45 3.98
N ALA A 75 -19.62 -2.64 4.25
CA ALA A 75 -20.83 -2.81 5.04
C ALA A 75 -20.69 -2.31 6.49
N ARG A 76 -19.46 -2.24 7.02
CA ARG A 76 -19.20 -1.69 8.36
C ARG A 76 -19.35 -0.18 8.42
N HIS A 77 -19.31 0.53 7.29
CA HIS A 77 -19.38 1.99 7.23
C HIS A 77 -18.41 2.69 8.19
N GLN A 78 -17.23 2.10 8.40
CA GLN A 78 -16.23 2.54 9.35
C GLN A 78 -14.93 2.91 8.65
N ARG A 79 -14.18 3.82 9.28
CA ARG A 79 -12.78 4.12 8.95
C ARG A 79 -11.87 3.15 9.73
N PRO A 80 -10.64 2.89 9.26
CA PRO A 80 -10.00 3.43 8.05
C PRO A 80 -10.54 2.82 6.74
N LEU A 81 -10.31 3.50 5.63
CA LEU A 81 -10.45 2.89 4.30
C LEU A 81 -9.10 2.29 3.90
N ILE A 82 -9.14 1.20 3.15
CA ILE A 82 -7.94 0.55 2.64
C ILE A 82 -7.79 0.69 1.13
N ASN A 83 -6.55 0.88 0.68
CA ASN A 83 -6.19 0.84 -0.73
C ASN A 83 -4.96 -0.06 -0.87
N LEU A 84 -5.18 -1.25 -1.42
CA LEU A 84 -4.12 -2.22 -1.72
C LEU A 84 -3.74 -2.10 -3.20
N HIS A 85 -2.50 -2.42 -3.55
CA HIS A 85 -2.10 -2.50 -4.95
C HIS A 85 -1.14 -3.66 -5.24
N ALA A 86 -1.22 -4.13 -6.48
CA ALA A 86 -0.32 -5.10 -7.08
C ALA A 86 0.30 -4.49 -8.34
N SER A 87 1.29 -5.16 -8.92
CA SER A 87 1.87 -4.78 -10.21
C SER A 87 1.26 -5.59 -11.33
N ASP A 88 0.68 -4.93 -12.33
CA ASP A 88 0.18 -5.60 -13.53
C ASP A 88 1.31 -5.82 -14.55
N MET A 89 1.45 -7.06 -15.00
CA MET A 89 2.50 -7.46 -15.94
C MET A 89 2.33 -6.85 -17.33
N ALA A 90 1.11 -6.48 -17.75
CA ALA A 90 0.86 -5.98 -19.09
C ALA A 90 1.12 -4.46 -19.21
N SER A 91 0.69 -3.67 -18.24
CA SER A 91 0.91 -2.22 -18.20
C SER A 91 2.22 -1.83 -17.53
N LEU A 92 2.88 -2.76 -16.83
CA LEU A 92 4.05 -2.51 -15.99
C LEU A 92 3.78 -1.41 -14.95
N SER A 93 2.54 -1.36 -14.47
CA SER A 93 2.07 -0.31 -13.57
C SER A 93 1.16 -0.85 -12.48
N ARG A 94 0.71 0.03 -11.60
CA ARG A 94 -0.09 -0.31 -10.41
C ARG A 94 -1.51 -0.72 -10.83
N PHE A 95 -1.94 -1.87 -10.34
CA PHE A 95 -3.34 -2.29 -10.27
C PHE A 95 -3.85 -2.10 -8.85
N GLU A 96 -4.83 -1.24 -8.65
CA GLU A 96 -5.34 -0.88 -7.33
C GLU A 96 -6.63 -1.64 -7.00
N PHE A 97 -6.72 -2.23 -5.81
CA PHE A 97 -7.92 -2.89 -5.32
C PHE A 97 -8.89 -1.85 -4.74
N ASN A 98 -9.48 -1.04 -5.63
CA ASN A 98 -10.54 -0.09 -5.30
C ASN A 98 -11.65 -0.11 -6.35
N GLN A 99 -12.84 0.38 -5.97
CA GLN A 99 -14.02 0.29 -6.83
C GLN A 99 -13.80 1.00 -8.16
N ARG A 100 -13.07 2.13 -8.20
CA ARG A 100 -12.80 2.87 -9.45
C ARG A 100 -12.02 2.04 -10.47
N GLN A 101 -11.05 1.22 -10.02
CA GLN A 101 -10.31 0.31 -10.88
C GLN A 101 -11.18 -0.89 -11.31
N PHE A 102 -12.01 -1.41 -10.41
CA PHE A 102 -12.89 -2.55 -10.66
C PHE A 102 -14.03 -2.20 -11.62
N ASP A 103 -14.56 -0.97 -11.57
CA ASP A 103 -15.54 -0.44 -12.52
C ASP A 103 -14.99 -0.42 -13.95
N VAL A 104 -13.71 -0.06 -14.12
CA VAL A 104 -13.04 -0.02 -15.44
C VAL A 104 -12.99 -1.42 -16.07
N ILE A 105 -12.79 -2.46 -15.26
CA ILE A 105 -12.75 -3.86 -15.71
C ILE A 105 -14.10 -4.57 -15.59
N CYS A 106 -15.18 -3.83 -15.29
CA CYS A 106 -16.53 -4.36 -15.06
C CYS A 106 -16.57 -5.54 -14.08
N SER A 107 -15.83 -5.45 -12.98
CA SER A 107 -15.80 -6.45 -11.92
C SER A 107 -16.33 -5.87 -10.61
N ASP A 108 -16.80 -6.73 -9.71
CA ASP A 108 -17.32 -6.34 -8.40
C ASP A 108 -16.24 -6.55 -7.33
N LEU A 109 -15.71 -5.45 -6.78
CA LEU A 109 -14.72 -5.52 -5.71
C LEU A 109 -15.31 -6.11 -4.44
N SER A 110 -16.60 -5.90 -4.16
CA SER A 110 -17.23 -6.32 -2.91
C SER A 110 -17.19 -7.84 -2.69
N GLN A 111 -17.13 -8.61 -3.78
CA GLN A 111 -17.06 -10.06 -3.74
C GLN A 111 -15.63 -10.61 -3.61
N LEU A 112 -14.61 -9.74 -3.71
CA LEU A 112 -13.22 -10.17 -3.65
C LEU A 112 -12.81 -10.44 -2.19
N PRO A 113 -12.27 -11.63 -1.87
CA PRO A 113 -11.69 -11.89 -0.55
C PRO A 113 -10.49 -10.99 -0.29
N LEU A 114 -10.38 -10.48 0.94
CA LEU A 114 -9.24 -9.67 1.36
C LEU A 114 -7.91 -10.43 1.24
N SER A 115 -7.96 -11.74 1.53
CA SER A 115 -6.84 -12.68 1.38
C SER A 115 -6.28 -12.73 -0.05
N VAL A 116 -7.15 -12.69 -1.07
CA VAL A 116 -6.73 -12.71 -2.48
C VAL A 116 -6.01 -11.42 -2.86
N ALA A 117 -6.51 -10.27 -2.42
CA ALA A 117 -5.83 -8.99 -2.65
C ALA A 117 -4.49 -8.94 -1.92
N ALA A 118 -4.44 -9.30 -0.63
CA ALA A 118 -3.21 -9.31 0.17
C ALA A 118 -2.16 -10.30 -0.37
N ALA A 119 -2.58 -11.47 -0.87
CA ALA A 119 -1.68 -12.40 -1.54
C ALA A 119 -1.17 -11.85 -2.89
N SER A 120 -2.02 -11.15 -3.64
CA SER A 120 -1.63 -10.52 -4.91
C SER A 120 -0.59 -9.41 -4.68
N THR A 121 -0.79 -8.57 -3.65
CA THR A 121 0.15 -7.49 -3.33
C THR A 121 1.53 -8.00 -2.89
N SER A 122 1.58 -9.23 -2.36
CA SER A 122 2.80 -9.86 -1.85
C SER A 122 3.39 -10.90 -2.83
N ALA A 123 2.88 -11.00 -4.07
CA ALA A 123 3.19 -12.07 -5.01
C ALA A 123 4.58 -11.93 -5.66
N LEU A 124 5.64 -11.94 -4.84
CA LEU A 124 7.01 -11.73 -5.29
C LEU A 124 7.43 -12.82 -6.29
N PRO A 125 7.98 -12.46 -7.46
CA PRO A 125 8.46 -13.44 -8.42
C PRO A 125 9.46 -14.40 -7.78
N LEU A 126 9.56 -15.61 -8.34
CA LEU A 126 10.32 -16.77 -7.81
C LEU A 126 9.74 -17.41 -6.55
N LEU A 127 9.21 -16.64 -5.61
CA LEU A 127 8.60 -17.17 -4.38
C LEU A 127 7.13 -17.55 -4.57
N LEU A 128 6.37 -16.66 -5.20
CA LEU A 128 4.95 -16.82 -5.44
C LEU A 128 4.65 -16.78 -6.94
N SER A 129 3.53 -17.37 -7.32
CA SER A 129 2.98 -17.28 -8.68
C SER A 129 2.16 -16.00 -8.81
N PRO A 130 1.98 -15.44 -10.02
CA PRO A 130 1.01 -14.38 -10.21
C PRO A 130 -0.41 -14.81 -9.82
N ILE A 131 -1.25 -13.86 -9.40
CA ILE A 131 -2.70 -14.04 -9.32
C ILE A 131 -3.31 -13.40 -10.56
N SER A 132 -4.21 -14.12 -11.23
CA SER A 132 -4.82 -13.65 -12.48
C SER A 132 -6.27 -13.25 -12.26
N MET A 133 -6.68 -12.14 -12.85
CA MET A 133 -8.06 -11.68 -12.87
C MET A 133 -8.58 -11.61 -14.30
N ILE A 134 -9.89 -11.77 -14.46
CA ILE A 134 -10.56 -11.64 -15.75
C ILE A 134 -10.99 -10.19 -15.93
N ASN A 135 -10.73 -9.64 -17.11
CA ASN A 135 -11.18 -8.32 -17.50
C ASN A 135 -12.53 -8.42 -18.23
N TYR A 136 -13.59 -7.94 -17.60
CA TYR A 136 -14.95 -7.95 -18.14
C TYR A 136 -15.33 -6.62 -18.80
N ALA A 137 -14.38 -5.72 -19.07
CA ALA A 137 -14.67 -4.40 -19.63
C ALA A 137 -15.60 -4.46 -20.85
N GLY A 138 -16.57 -3.55 -20.87
CA GLY A 138 -17.63 -3.51 -21.89
C GLY A 138 -18.89 -4.32 -21.57
N GLN A 139 -18.92 -5.09 -20.48
CA GLN A 139 -20.08 -5.92 -20.11
C GLN A 139 -21.05 -5.26 -19.12
N CYS A 140 -20.66 -4.15 -18.48
CA CYS A 140 -21.40 -3.51 -17.39
C CYS A 140 -21.92 -2.08 -17.71
N GLY A 141 -21.77 -1.61 -18.94
CA GLY A 141 -22.22 -0.25 -19.34
C GLY A 141 -21.39 0.90 -18.76
N PHE A 142 -20.23 0.61 -18.15
CA PHE A 142 -19.31 1.61 -17.60
C PHE A 142 -18.99 2.72 -18.62
N GLN A 143 -19.19 3.97 -18.22
CA GLN A 143 -18.83 5.14 -19.01
C GLN A 143 -17.57 5.77 -18.40
N PRO A 144 -16.43 5.75 -19.12
CA PRO A 144 -15.20 6.34 -18.63
C PRO A 144 -15.40 7.84 -18.35
N PRO A 145 -15.03 8.34 -17.16
CA PRO A 145 -15.12 9.77 -16.87
C PRO A 145 -14.16 10.57 -17.75
N ALA A 146 -14.45 11.86 -17.92
CA ALA A 146 -13.65 12.79 -18.73
C ALA A 146 -12.13 12.70 -18.48
N ARG A 147 -11.72 12.53 -17.21
CA ARG A 147 -10.32 12.36 -16.82
C ARG A 147 -9.58 11.16 -17.45
N LEU A 148 -10.31 10.15 -17.94
CA LEU A 148 -9.75 9.00 -18.65
C LEU A 148 -9.80 9.15 -20.16
N VAL A 149 -10.64 10.04 -20.68
CA VAL A 149 -10.90 10.19 -22.12
C VAL A 149 -10.15 11.39 -22.71
N GLU A 150 -10.17 12.53 -22.02
CA GLU A 150 -9.50 13.75 -22.51
C GLU A 150 -8.03 13.76 -22.10
N GLU A 151 -7.22 14.43 -22.92
CA GLU A 151 -5.78 14.55 -22.71
C GLU A 151 -5.46 15.23 -21.37
N ARG A 152 -4.62 14.57 -20.57
CA ARG A 152 -4.14 15.14 -19.32
C ARG A 152 -2.96 16.10 -19.59
N PRO A 153 -2.85 17.22 -18.87
CA PRO A 153 -1.80 18.20 -19.12
C PRO A 153 -0.41 17.71 -18.69
N THR A 154 -0.35 16.91 -17.61
CA THR A 154 0.90 16.40 -17.04
C THR A 154 1.29 15.06 -17.67
N ALA A 155 2.60 14.80 -17.77
CA ALA A 155 3.09 13.52 -18.27
C ALA A 155 2.59 12.33 -17.43
N TRP A 156 2.56 12.48 -16.10
CA TRP A 156 2.07 11.48 -15.17
C TRP A 156 0.56 11.24 -15.31
N GLY A 157 -0.22 12.31 -15.47
CA GLY A 157 -1.66 12.19 -15.75
C GLY A 157 -1.90 11.45 -17.06
N ARG A 158 -1.16 11.76 -18.14
CA ARG A 158 -1.27 11.08 -19.43
C ARG A 158 -0.93 9.60 -19.32
N GLN A 159 0.18 9.30 -18.65
CA GLN A 159 0.61 7.92 -18.41
C GLN A 159 -0.47 7.15 -17.66
N ARG A 160 -0.93 7.65 -16.50
CA ARG A 160 -1.94 6.96 -15.68
C ARG A 160 -3.28 6.81 -16.42
N ALA A 161 -3.71 7.81 -17.17
CA ALA A 161 -4.91 7.72 -18.01
C ALA A 161 -4.77 6.64 -19.10
N ASN A 162 -3.61 6.55 -19.76
CA ASN A 162 -3.33 5.53 -20.77
C ASN A 162 -3.32 4.12 -20.18
N GLU A 163 -2.69 3.93 -19.01
CA GLU A 163 -2.71 2.67 -18.28
C GLU A 163 -4.15 2.22 -17.98
N LEU A 164 -4.96 3.11 -17.40
CA LEU A 164 -6.37 2.83 -17.08
C LEU A 164 -7.21 2.57 -18.34
N ARG A 165 -7.00 3.33 -19.41
CA ARG A 165 -7.70 3.14 -20.68
C ARG A 165 -7.35 1.82 -21.36
N SER A 166 -6.16 1.28 -21.14
CA SER A 166 -5.76 -0.01 -21.70
C SER A 166 -6.65 -1.18 -21.23
N TYR A 167 -7.25 -1.07 -20.04
CA TYR A 167 -8.20 -2.05 -19.51
C TYR A 167 -9.54 -2.06 -20.26
N LEU A 168 -9.93 -0.97 -20.92
CA LEU A 168 -11.22 -0.89 -21.60
C LEU A 168 -11.30 -1.80 -22.84
N ASP A 169 -10.16 -2.26 -23.37
CA ASP A 169 -10.10 -3.21 -24.48
C ASP A 169 -9.94 -4.66 -23.97
N ALA A 170 -11.02 -5.23 -23.42
CA ALA A 170 -11.03 -6.62 -22.94
C ALA A 170 -10.76 -7.65 -24.03
N LYS A 171 -10.92 -7.31 -25.32
CA LYS A 171 -10.58 -8.21 -26.43
C LYS A 171 -9.07 -8.35 -26.60
N LYS A 172 -8.32 -7.25 -26.48
CA LYS A 172 -6.85 -7.28 -26.51
C LYS A 172 -6.24 -7.69 -25.18
N ARG A 173 -6.95 -7.42 -24.07
CA ARG A 173 -6.46 -7.67 -22.72
C ARG A 173 -7.53 -8.37 -21.86
N PRO A 174 -7.83 -9.66 -22.15
CA PRO A 174 -8.86 -10.41 -21.43
C PRO A 174 -8.46 -10.83 -20.02
N TYR A 175 -7.16 -10.89 -19.73
CA TYR A 175 -6.63 -11.30 -18.44
C TYR A 175 -5.64 -10.27 -17.90
N ILE A 176 -5.61 -10.14 -16.58
CA ILE A 176 -4.75 -9.24 -15.82
C ILE A 176 -3.91 -10.13 -14.91
N HIS A 177 -2.59 -10.07 -15.02
CA HIS A 177 -1.69 -10.90 -14.24
C HIS A 177 -0.95 -10.04 -13.22
N LEU A 178 -1.20 -10.31 -11.95
CA LEU A 178 -0.76 -9.49 -10.83
C LEU A 178 0.44 -10.12 -10.13
N LEU A 179 1.48 -9.31 -9.96
CA LEU A 179 2.69 -9.56 -9.18
C LEU A 179 2.71 -8.67 -7.94
N ASP A 180 3.71 -8.90 -7.08
CA ASP A 180 4.03 -8.05 -5.94
C ASP A 180 3.96 -6.56 -6.27
N GLY A 181 3.24 -5.81 -5.43
CA GLY A 181 3.01 -4.37 -5.63
C GLY A 181 4.27 -3.53 -5.54
N GLY A 182 5.30 -4.03 -4.85
CA GLY A 182 6.58 -3.35 -4.66
C GLY A 182 7.30 -3.07 -5.98
N LEU A 183 7.12 -3.94 -6.99
CA LEU A 183 7.73 -3.77 -8.32
C LEU A 183 7.30 -2.46 -9.00
N SER A 184 6.08 -1.99 -8.73
CA SER A 184 5.54 -0.74 -9.28
C SER A 184 5.54 0.41 -8.29
N ASP A 185 5.38 0.14 -6.99
CA ASP A 185 5.35 1.13 -5.91
C ASP A 185 5.51 0.45 -4.55
N ASN A 186 6.73 0.40 -4.02
CA ASN A 186 7.01 -0.20 -2.72
C ASN A 186 6.54 0.66 -1.54
N VAL A 187 6.59 1.98 -1.67
CA VAL A 187 6.25 2.92 -0.59
C VAL A 187 4.77 3.33 -0.58
N GLY A 188 4.01 2.96 -1.59
CA GLY A 188 2.57 3.25 -1.74
C GLY A 188 2.25 4.74 -2.03
N MET A 189 3.25 5.61 -1.99
CA MET A 189 3.07 7.05 -2.15
C MET A 189 2.94 7.48 -3.63
N ARG A 190 3.37 6.63 -4.56
CA ARG A 190 3.23 6.93 -5.99
C ARG A 190 1.75 7.01 -6.38
N SER A 191 0.90 6.23 -5.69
CA SER A 191 -0.55 6.31 -5.80
C SER A 191 -1.11 7.73 -5.61
N ILE A 192 -0.57 8.47 -4.64
CA ILE A 192 -1.02 9.83 -4.32
C ILE A 192 -0.60 10.78 -5.44
N LEU A 193 0.66 10.70 -5.88
CA LEU A 193 1.19 11.54 -6.96
C LEU A 193 0.46 11.31 -8.30
N GLU A 194 0.30 10.05 -8.71
CA GLU A 194 -0.36 9.72 -9.98
C GLU A 194 -1.86 10.02 -9.96
N THR A 195 -2.53 9.77 -8.84
CA THR A 195 -3.96 10.13 -8.70
C THR A 195 -4.13 11.64 -8.75
N THR A 196 -3.27 12.40 -8.07
CA THR A 196 -3.31 13.86 -8.12
C THR A 196 -3.06 14.37 -9.53
N ALA A 197 -2.09 13.80 -10.24
CA ALA A 197 -1.79 14.15 -11.63
C ALA A 197 -2.91 13.77 -12.62
N LEU A 198 -3.63 12.68 -12.36
CA LEU A 198 -4.77 12.22 -13.16
C LEU A 198 -6.00 13.10 -12.95
N VAL A 199 -6.29 13.48 -11.70
CA VAL A 199 -7.45 14.30 -11.33
C VAL A 199 -7.21 15.76 -11.68
N GLY A 200 -6.01 16.27 -11.43
CA GLY A 200 -5.55 17.61 -11.81
C GLY A 200 -4.79 18.30 -10.68
N ASP A 201 -5.35 18.29 -9.46
CA ASP A 201 -4.79 18.94 -8.29
C ASP A 201 -5.21 18.24 -6.97
N LEU A 202 -4.60 18.67 -5.87
CA LEU A 202 -4.81 18.08 -4.54
C LEU A 202 -6.25 18.30 -4.04
N GLU A 203 -6.79 19.49 -4.26
CA GLU A 203 -8.15 19.90 -3.85
C GLU A 203 -9.20 18.97 -4.47
N SER A 204 -9.19 18.86 -5.80
CA SER A 204 -10.07 18.01 -6.61
C SER A 204 -9.90 16.53 -6.26
N THR A 205 -8.68 16.10 -5.91
CA THR A 205 -8.42 14.73 -5.48
C THR A 205 -9.14 14.40 -4.17
N PHE A 206 -9.02 15.26 -3.15
CA PHE A 206 -9.71 15.05 -1.87
C PHE A 206 -11.22 15.28 -1.96
N GLN A 207 -11.68 16.17 -2.84
CA GLN A 207 -13.10 16.30 -3.19
C GLN A 207 -13.66 14.98 -3.76
N MET A 208 -12.93 14.36 -4.69
CA MET A 208 -13.31 13.06 -5.28
C MET A 208 -13.33 11.92 -4.26
N LEU A 209 -12.49 12.00 -3.22
CA LEU A 209 -12.51 11.08 -2.08
C LEU A 209 -13.61 11.39 -1.05
N GLY A 210 -14.43 12.41 -1.27
CA GLY A 210 -15.53 12.79 -0.39
C GLY A 210 -15.09 13.48 0.90
N ALA A 211 -13.85 13.97 0.97
CA ALA A 211 -13.35 14.69 2.13
C ALA A 211 -14.04 16.05 2.27
N LYS A 212 -14.30 16.45 3.52
CA LYS A 212 -14.88 17.75 3.87
C LYS A 212 -14.09 18.31 5.04
N LYS A 213 -13.68 19.58 4.95
CA LYS A 213 -13.02 20.33 6.02
C LYS A 213 -11.78 19.61 6.60
N ILE A 214 -10.73 19.54 5.80
CA ILE A 214 -9.43 19.01 6.20
C ILE A 214 -8.65 20.13 6.91
N ASN A 215 -8.41 19.98 8.20
CA ASN A 215 -7.53 20.86 8.99
C ASN A 215 -6.07 20.40 8.97
N LYS A 216 -5.84 19.10 9.00
CA LYS A 216 -4.50 18.50 9.01
C LYS A 216 -4.49 17.33 8.05
N LEU A 217 -3.60 17.37 7.06
CA LEU A 217 -3.36 16.25 6.16
C LEU A 217 -2.04 15.60 6.53
N VAL A 218 -2.10 14.36 7.01
CA VAL A 218 -0.91 13.63 7.46
C VAL A 218 -0.63 12.49 6.50
N TYR A 219 0.56 12.52 5.90
CA TYR A 219 1.14 11.42 5.17
C TYR A 219 2.16 10.74 6.08
N LEU A 220 1.85 9.52 6.53
CA LEU A 220 2.78 8.66 7.26
C LEU A 220 3.27 7.58 6.30
N MET A 221 4.53 7.68 5.90
CA MET A 221 5.20 6.67 5.09
C MET A 221 5.99 5.75 6.02
N VAL A 222 5.79 4.44 5.88
CA VAL A 222 6.53 3.41 6.62
C VAL A 222 7.21 2.52 5.59
N SER A 223 8.53 2.35 5.71
CA SER A 223 9.30 1.48 4.81
C SER A 223 10.27 0.60 5.58
N ALA A 224 10.21 -0.70 5.29
CA ALA A 224 11.16 -1.69 5.76
C ALA A 224 12.11 -2.15 4.64
N GLU A 225 12.31 -1.30 3.62
CA GLU A 225 13.23 -1.59 2.52
C GLU A 225 14.66 -1.77 3.04
N THR A 226 15.29 -2.87 2.63
CA THR A 226 16.64 -3.27 3.02
C THR A 226 17.66 -2.90 1.95
N ALA A 227 18.90 -2.65 2.36
CA ALA A 227 20.00 -2.42 1.42
C ALA A 227 20.56 -3.75 0.85
N PRO A 228 21.09 -3.75 -0.39
CA PRO A 228 21.84 -4.91 -0.89
C PRO A 228 23.06 -5.21 -0.01
N ASP A 229 23.21 -6.48 0.39
CA ASP A 229 24.38 -6.95 1.15
C ASP A 229 25.62 -7.04 0.24
N LEU A 230 26.53 -6.06 0.40
CA LEU A 230 27.76 -5.96 -0.39
C LEU A 230 28.73 -7.12 -0.15
N ASN A 231 28.62 -7.84 0.97
CA ASN A 231 29.50 -8.98 1.25
C ASN A 231 29.32 -10.11 0.23
N GLN A 232 28.12 -10.21 -0.37
CA GLN A 232 27.80 -11.18 -1.41
C GLN A 232 28.50 -10.92 -2.76
N TYR A 233 29.19 -9.78 -2.88
CA TYR A 233 29.86 -9.33 -4.11
C TYR A 233 31.38 -9.12 -3.92
N THR A 234 31.95 -9.70 -2.86
CA THR A 234 33.39 -9.59 -2.55
C THR A 234 34.26 -10.53 -3.39
N LEU A 235 33.67 -11.56 -3.99
CA LEU A 235 34.36 -12.55 -4.82
C LEU A 235 34.09 -12.28 -6.31
N ASN A 236 35.10 -12.52 -7.16
CA ASN A 236 35.00 -12.40 -8.62
C ASN A 236 34.35 -13.64 -9.28
N GLU A 237 33.38 -14.26 -8.61
CA GLU A 237 32.63 -15.39 -9.16
C GLU A 237 31.43 -14.89 -9.98
N ILE A 238 31.03 -15.67 -10.99
CA ILE A 238 29.83 -15.35 -11.76
C ILE A 238 28.61 -15.59 -10.86
N PRO A 239 27.73 -14.58 -10.66
CA PRO A 239 26.53 -14.77 -9.85
C PRO A 239 25.61 -15.84 -10.44
N GLY A 240 25.13 -16.75 -9.58
CA GLY A 240 24.14 -17.76 -9.97
C GLY A 240 22.78 -17.14 -10.32
N LEU A 241 21.94 -17.91 -11.02
CA LEU A 241 20.65 -17.44 -11.54
C LEU A 241 19.71 -16.86 -10.45
N SER A 242 19.73 -17.41 -9.24
CA SER A 242 18.94 -16.90 -8.12
C SER A 242 19.36 -15.51 -7.68
N ARG A 243 20.68 -15.24 -7.57
CA ARG A 243 21.23 -13.92 -7.25
C ARG A 243 20.90 -12.90 -8.35
N VAL A 244 21.07 -13.29 -9.62
CA VAL A 244 20.72 -12.43 -10.76
C VAL A 244 19.23 -12.08 -10.75
N SER A 245 18.36 -13.08 -10.55
CA SER A 245 16.91 -12.86 -10.57
C SER A 245 16.44 -11.99 -9.40
N ARG A 246 17.03 -12.17 -8.21
CA ARG A 246 16.79 -11.29 -7.05
C ARG A 246 17.20 -9.84 -7.36
N ALA A 247 18.39 -9.62 -7.92
CA ALA A 247 18.84 -8.29 -8.29
C ALA A 247 17.90 -7.61 -9.31
N LEU A 248 17.37 -8.36 -10.29
CA LEU A 248 16.39 -7.83 -11.26
C LEU A 248 15.06 -7.39 -10.62
N ILE A 249 14.70 -7.98 -9.47
CA ILE A 249 13.51 -7.62 -8.68
C ILE A 249 13.82 -6.42 -7.79
N ASP A 250 14.93 -6.45 -7.07
CA ASP A 250 15.29 -5.44 -6.06
C ASP A 250 15.68 -4.09 -6.68
N MET A 251 16.35 -4.10 -7.84
CA MET A 251 16.80 -2.86 -8.51
C MET A 251 15.67 -1.87 -8.81
N PRO A 252 14.57 -2.23 -9.50
CA PRO A 252 13.48 -1.30 -9.76
C PRO A 252 12.76 -0.85 -8.48
N ILE A 253 12.58 -1.76 -7.51
CA ILE A 253 11.99 -1.46 -6.20
C ILE A 253 12.75 -0.31 -5.53
N ASN A 254 14.06 -0.50 -5.31
CA ASN A 254 14.86 0.48 -4.57
C ASN A 254 14.98 1.82 -5.30
N ARG A 255 15.12 1.79 -6.63
CA ARG A 255 15.19 3.02 -7.42
C ARG A 255 13.87 3.80 -7.38
N TYR A 256 12.75 3.12 -7.54
CA TYR A 256 11.44 3.77 -7.52
C TYR A 256 11.03 4.26 -6.14
N SER A 257 11.41 3.59 -5.06
CA SER A 257 11.19 4.08 -3.69
C SER A 257 11.88 5.44 -3.48
N ILE A 258 13.17 5.53 -3.81
CA ILE A 258 13.94 6.78 -3.67
C ILE A 258 13.34 7.89 -4.53
N ASP A 259 13.06 7.61 -5.81
CA ASP A 259 12.48 8.59 -6.72
C ASP A 259 11.11 9.08 -6.22
N THR A 260 10.26 8.16 -5.77
CA THR A 260 8.92 8.47 -5.26
C THR A 260 9.01 9.33 -3.99
N LEU A 261 9.93 9.01 -3.08
CA LEU A 261 10.16 9.81 -1.88
C LEU A 261 10.59 11.25 -2.23
N GLN A 262 11.54 11.42 -3.15
CA GLN A 262 12.00 12.75 -3.59
C GLN A 262 10.89 13.55 -4.27
N LEU A 263 10.07 12.89 -5.09
CA LEU A 263 8.92 13.51 -5.75
C LEU A 263 7.83 13.89 -4.75
N MET A 264 7.56 13.06 -3.75
CA MET A 264 6.61 13.38 -2.67
C MET A 264 7.05 14.61 -1.88
N HIS A 265 8.32 14.71 -1.49
CA HIS A 265 8.83 15.89 -0.80
C HIS A 265 8.59 17.17 -1.61
N ARG A 266 8.90 17.15 -2.91
CA ARG A 266 8.65 18.28 -3.81
C ARG A 266 7.17 18.60 -3.95
N ALA A 267 6.33 17.57 -4.11
CA ALA A 267 4.88 17.73 -4.22
C ALA A 267 4.28 18.36 -2.96
N ILE A 268 4.70 17.90 -1.77
CA ILE A 268 4.24 18.44 -0.49
C ILE A 268 4.66 19.89 -0.31
N GLN A 269 5.91 20.25 -0.63
CA GLN A 269 6.37 21.64 -0.61
C GLN A 269 5.51 22.52 -1.52
N GLN A 270 5.22 22.06 -2.74
CA GLN A 270 4.36 22.77 -3.68
C GLN A 270 2.92 22.89 -3.16
N TRP A 271 2.34 21.81 -2.64
CA TRP A 271 0.97 21.80 -2.12
C TRP A 271 0.81 22.70 -0.89
N ARG A 272 1.80 22.74 0.02
CA ARG A 272 1.78 23.69 1.15
C ARG A 272 1.71 25.13 0.68
N VAL A 273 2.52 25.50 -0.31
CA VAL A 273 2.50 26.85 -0.90
C VAL A 273 1.15 27.14 -1.54
N GLN A 274 0.56 26.18 -2.26
CA GLN A 274 -0.77 26.33 -2.88
C GLN A 274 -1.88 26.51 -1.84
N LEU A 275 -1.84 25.78 -0.72
CA LEU A 275 -2.79 25.93 0.38
C LEU A 275 -2.68 27.32 1.02
N GLN A 276 -1.46 27.82 1.24
CA GLN A 276 -1.21 29.15 1.83
C GLN A 276 -1.59 30.30 0.89
N GLN A 277 -1.41 30.14 -0.42
CA GLN A 277 -1.71 31.15 -1.43
C GLN A 277 -3.16 31.08 -1.96
N ARG A 278 -3.99 30.21 -1.38
CA ARG A 278 -5.38 30.03 -1.83
C ARG A 278 -6.16 31.34 -1.67
N PRO A 279 -6.91 31.79 -2.70
CA PRO A 279 -7.73 32.99 -2.60
C PRO A 279 -8.80 32.90 -1.51
N THR A 280 -8.96 33.99 -0.77
CA THR A 280 -10.01 34.12 0.24
C THR A 280 -11.40 34.12 -0.41
N GLY A 281 -12.34 33.37 0.16
CA GLY A 281 -13.74 33.34 -0.30
C GLY A 281 -14.09 32.25 -1.34
N MET A 282 -13.13 31.45 -1.82
CA MET A 282 -13.45 30.25 -2.59
C MET A 282 -13.78 29.06 -1.67
N SER A 283 -14.82 28.31 -2.02
CA SER A 283 -15.14 27.04 -1.37
C SER A 283 -14.01 26.05 -1.59
N SER A 284 -13.51 25.43 -0.53
CA SER A 284 -12.54 24.34 -0.66
C SER A 284 -12.64 23.35 0.50
N VAL A 285 -12.20 22.13 0.25
CA VAL A 285 -12.21 21.03 1.21
C VAL A 285 -11.18 21.22 2.31
N PHE A 286 -10.15 22.05 2.11
CA PHE A 286 -9.15 22.39 3.11
C PHE A 286 -9.57 23.62 3.92
N ALA A 287 -9.38 23.55 5.24
CA ALA A 287 -9.58 24.69 6.12
C ALA A 287 -8.61 25.85 5.78
N PRO A 288 -8.91 27.11 6.15
CA PRO A 288 -8.01 28.26 5.95
C PRO A 288 -6.60 28.08 6.53
N ASP A 289 -6.51 27.40 7.66
CA ASP A 289 -5.29 27.08 8.41
C ASP A 289 -4.80 25.65 8.17
N ALA A 290 -5.28 25.01 7.09
CA ALA A 290 -4.90 23.64 6.79
C ALA A 290 -3.41 23.51 6.50
N ASP A 291 -2.80 22.46 7.05
CA ASP A 291 -1.40 22.15 6.81
C ASP A 291 -1.20 20.65 6.51
N ILE A 292 -0.10 20.36 5.82
CA ILE A 292 0.31 19.02 5.40
C ILE A 292 1.50 18.60 6.27
N TYR A 293 1.53 17.36 6.74
CA TYR A 293 2.62 16.76 7.49
C TYR A 293 3.10 15.52 6.74
N PHE A 294 4.41 15.38 6.60
CA PHE A 294 5.00 14.19 5.96
C PHE A 294 5.98 13.57 6.93
N ILE A 295 5.62 12.41 7.45
CA ILE A 295 6.35 11.67 8.46
C ILE A 295 6.97 10.46 7.76
N ASN A 296 8.29 10.34 7.84
CA ASN A 296 9.03 9.27 7.18
C ASN A 296 9.58 8.29 8.23
N ALA A 297 8.87 7.18 8.45
CA ALA A 297 9.32 6.10 9.31
C ALA A 297 9.94 4.97 8.48
N SER A 298 11.03 5.27 7.78
CA SER A 298 11.80 4.29 7.01
C SER A 298 13.01 3.78 7.79
N LEU A 299 13.39 2.52 7.59
CA LEU A 299 14.60 1.97 8.22
C LEU A 299 15.89 2.71 7.82
N THR A 300 15.90 3.36 6.65
CA THR A 300 16.99 4.23 6.19
C THR A 300 17.16 5.52 7.00
N GLU A 301 16.19 5.86 7.85
CA GLU A 301 16.24 7.04 8.72
C GLU A 301 16.73 6.70 10.14
N VAL A 302 17.13 5.45 10.39
CA VAL A 302 17.71 5.04 11.67
C VAL A 302 19.08 5.69 11.82
N THR A 303 19.27 6.44 12.90
CA THR A 303 20.50 7.22 13.12
C THR A 303 21.64 6.41 13.74
N ASP A 304 21.32 5.32 14.44
CA ASP A 304 22.32 4.40 14.98
C ASP A 304 22.78 3.47 13.85
N SER A 305 24.03 3.64 13.42
CA SER A 305 24.60 2.89 12.29
C SER A 305 24.68 1.38 12.52
N GLU A 306 24.86 0.92 13.76
CA GLU A 306 24.93 -0.52 14.05
C GLU A 306 23.53 -1.13 14.01
N GLU A 307 22.57 -0.43 14.59
CA GLU A 307 21.15 -0.80 14.52
C GLU A 307 20.64 -0.80 13.08
N GLU A 308 20.94 0.26 12.32
CA GLU A 308 20.59 0.37 10.91
C GLU A 308 21.19 -0.80 10.12
N ALA A 309 22.48 -1.07 10.24
CA ALA A 309 23.14 -2.17 9.55
C ALA A 309 22.50 -3.52 9.91
N ARG A 310 22.08 -3.73 11.16
CA ARG A 310 21.39 -4.96 11.55
C ARG A 310 20.00 -5.06 10.92
N LEU A 311 19.19 -4.01 11.01
CA LEU A 311 17.84 -3.98 10.44
C LEU A 311 17.86 -4.12 8.91
N MET A 312 18.84 -3.50 8.25
CA MET A 312 19.07 -3.61 6.81
C MET A 312 19.50 -4.99 6.33
N ASN A 313 19.95 -5.86 7.24
CA ASN A 313 20.34 -7.24 6.93
C ASN A 313 19.24 -8.26 7.25
N ILE A 314 18.07 -7.83 7.73
CA ILE A 314 16.91 -8.71 7.93
C ILE A 314 16.49 -9.26 6.56
N ALA A 315 16.46 -10.58 6.43
CA ALA A 315 16.15 -11.20 5.15
C ALA A 315 14.69 -11.00 4.75
N THR A 316 14.44 -10.59 3.51
CA THR A 316 13.10 -10.54 2.92
C THR A 316 12.56 -11.95 2.67
N ASN A 317 12.02 -12.56 3.71
CA ASN A 317 11.43 -13.90 3.69
C ASN A 317 10.04 -13.89 4.37
N MET A 318 9.49 -15.07 4.64
CA MET A 318 8.18 -15.23 5.27
C MET A 318 8.29 -15.57 6.78
N ALA A 319 9.41 -15.26 7.43
CA ALA A 319 9.61 -15.59 8.84
C ALA A 319 10.67 -14.68 9.48
N LEU A 320 10.27 -13.96 10.52
CA LEU A 320 11.18 -13.21 11.36
C LEU A 320 11.46 -14.00 12.65
N THR A 321 12.67 -13.87 13.17
CA THR A 321 13.01 -14.31 14.53
C THR A 321 12.36 -13.39 15.56
N ASP A 322 12.19 -13.89 16.78
CA ASP A 322 11.61 -13.08 17.87
C ASP A 322 12.42 -11.81 18.16
N GLU A 323 13.75 -11.90 18.04
CA GLU A 323 14.67 -10.78 18.20
C GLU A 323 14.51 -9.76 17.07
N GLU A 324 14.43 -10.18 15.81
CA GLU A 324 14.17 -9.28 14.68
C GLU A 324 12.83 -8.55 14.84
N VAL A 325 11.78 -9.24 15.31
CA VAL A 325 10.48 -8.62 15.60
C VAL A 325 10.62 -7.54 16.67
N ASP A 326 11.28 -7.83 17.79
CA ASP A 326 11.50 -6.88 18.88
C ASP A 326 12.24 -5.62 18.40
N HIS A 327 13.29 -5.81 17.60
CA HIS A 327 14.08 -4.71 17.08
C HIS A 327 13.34 -3.87 16.05
N LEU A 328 12.55 -4.48 15.16
CA LEU A 328 11.69 -3.74 14.23
C LEU A 328 10.63 -2.91 14.96
N LEU A 329 10.02 -3.46 16.02
CA LEU A 329 9.03 -2.74 16.82
C LEU A 329 9.66 -1.55 17.56
N LEU A 330 10.85 -1.75 18.15
CA LEU A 330 11.58 -0.68 18.82
C LEU A 330 12.01 0.42 17.85
N ALA A 331 12.58 0.03 16.70
CA ALA A 331 13.02 0.94 15.66
C ALA A 331 11.85 1.76 15.11
N GLY A 332 10.71 1.13 14.79
CA GLY A 332 9.52 1.83 14.32
C GLY A 332 9.00 2.87 15.33
N SER A 333 9.01 2.55 16.62
CA SER A 333 8.64 3.49 17.69
C SER A 333 9.62 4.67 17.76
N HIS A 334 10.93 4.42 17.66
CA HIS A 334 11.94 5.47 17.68
C HIS A 334 11.87 6.38 16.46
N LEU A 335 11.77 5.80 15.26
CA LEU A 335 11.62 6.52 13.99
C LEU A 335 10.44 7.50 14.06
N LEU A 336 9.28 7.02 14.49
CA LEU A 336 8.09 7.85 14.57
C LEU A 336 8.21 8.96 15.64
N ARG A 337 8.64 8.62 16.86
CA ARG A 337 8.69 9.59 17.98
C ARG A 337 9.75 10.66 17.81
N ASN A 338 10.83 10.35 17.09
CA ASN A 338 11.93 11.27 16.85
C ASN A 338 11.78 12.05 15.53
N ASP A 339 10.82 11.71 14.69
CA ASP A 339 10.53 12.45 13.46
C ASP A 339 10.09 13.91 13.78
N PRO A 340 10.75 14.93 13.23
CA PRO A 340 10.43 16.33 13.50
C PRO A 340 9.01 16.74 13.08
N GLU A 341 8.49 16.18 11.99
CA GLU A 341 7.14 16.46 11.49
C GLU A 341 6.08 15.79 12.37
N PHE A 342 6.35 14.60 12.93
CA PHE A 342 5.50 13.98 13.94
C PHE A 342 5.45 14.82 15.22
N GLN A 343 6.61 15.27 15.73
CA GLN A 343 6.66 16.15 16.89
C GLN A 343 5.94 17.49 16.65
N ARG A 344 6.04 18.04 15.43
CA ARG A 344 5.29 19.22 15.00
C ARG A 344 3.78 18.96 15.02
N LEU A 345 3.34 17.85 14.43
CA LEU A 345 1.93 17.44 14.42
C LEU A 345 1.36 17.34 15.83
N ILE A 346 2.03 16.64 16.74
CA ILE A 346 1.55 16.47 18.13
C ILE A 346 1.43 17.80 18.86
N ARG A 347 2.39 18.72 18.67
CA ARG A 347 2.33 20.08 19.25
C ARG A 347 1.16 20.88 18.69
N ASP A 348 0.93 20.82 17.38
CA ASP A 348 -0.16 21.55 16.73
C ASP A 348 -1.54 21.03 17.19
N LEU A 349 -1.69 19.70 17.29
CA LEU A 349 -2.91 19.08 17.83
C LEU A 349 -3.15 19.44 19.31
N GLY A 350 -2.07 19.53 20.11
CA GLY A 350 -2.16 19.96 21.50
C GLY A 350 -2.63 21.42 21.65
N ASN A 351 -2.14 22.31 20.79
CA ASN A 351 -2.56 23.72 20.78
C ASN A 351 -4.03 23.90 20.35
N GLU A 352 -4.52 23.09 19.42
CA GLU A 352 -5.94 23.10 19.00
C GLU A 352 -6.88 22.63 20.12
N ALA A 353 -6.47 21.61 20.89
CA ALA A 353 -7.24 21.12 22.03
C ALA A 353 -7.37 22.17 23.14
N LEU A 354 -6.38 23.06 23.30
CA LEU A 354 -6.41 24.16 24.29
C LEU A 354 -7.26 25.35 23.85
N THR A 355 -7.44 25.55 22.54
CA THR A 355 -8.16 26.71 21.97
C THR A 355 -9.63 26.43 21.66
N THR A 356 -10.06 25.16 21.71
CA THR A 356 -11.46 24.74 21.53
C THR A 356 -12.06 24.29 22.87
N PRO A 357 -12.91 25.09 23.55
CA PRO A 357 -13.56 24.63 24.78
C PRO A 357 -14.46 23.43 24.48
N MET A 358 -14.36 22.36 25.29
CA MET A 358 -15.33 21.26 25.21
C MET A 358 -16.76 21.81 25.36
N PRO A 359 -17.73 21.39 24.53
CA PRO A 359 -19.13 21.74 24.78
C PRO A 359 -19.53 21.23 26.15
N SER A 360 -20.03 22.13 26.99
CA SER A 360 -20.52 21.83 28.33
C SER A 360 -21.62 20.78 28.24
N VAL A 361 -21.34 19.58 28.77
CA VAL A 361 -22.35 18.56 29.03
C VAL A 361 -23.29 19.15 30.08
N THR A 362 -24.42 19.69 29.62
CA THR A 362 -25.50 20.11 30.49
C THR A 362 -26.19 18.83 30.97
N SER A 363 -25.94 18.45 32.21
CA SER A 363 -26.69 17.41 32.91
C SER A 363 -28.16 17.85 33.03
N GLN A 364 -29.01 17.37 32.13
CA GLN A 364 -30.45 17.36 32.34
C GLN A 364 -30.84 16.01 32.94
N THR A 365 -31.14 16.02 34.23
CA THR A 365 -32.10 15.12 34.87
C THR A 365 -32.84 15.92 35.93
N PRO A 366 -34.14 15.66 36.06
CA PRO A 366 -34.66 15.07 37.28
C PRO A 366 -34.78 13.56 37.15
#